data_AF-A0A381E1M3-F1
#
_entry.id   AF-A0A381E1M3-F1
#
_cell.length_a   1.000
_cell.length_b   1.000
_cell.length_c   1.000
_cell.angle_alpha   90.00
_cell.angle_beta   90.00
_cell.angle_gamma   90.00
#
_symmetry.space_group_name_H-M   'P 1'
#
loop_
_entity.id
_entity.type
_entity.pdbx_description
1 polymer ?
#
loop_
_entity_poly.entity_id
_entity_poly.type
_entity_poly.pdbx_seq_one_letter_code
_entity_poly.pdbx_strand_id
1 'polypeptide(L)'
;MQKFILLRGHQGSGKTTFAHAQIAAFQKQYPDAHIVHIENDLLMTDENGEYRFSGKAVDAAQRQGLAMMQKACERGRANPHEHILIINSNTNQKSAACIHLLRLARKHKFAEKIYRLHNFYPNQHGVREAEVLAAYVRLNHNRLRDEEDVPPTKPMDAATAALIAEIEAHQSRKPEYDTARHTYITAAYLRGGHRDYIAKKSARYPALRVLKYARSVFYENRFDDALLEMRGIILDDDDNIIVRPFKKVFNYSERTAENSRYPLHLVDDHPVEAVQKINGFLGCCTYVARADDAANHNHQVLYSTTGSLDSRFADLTRAHCQPYEDLFRAYPNHTFLFEITDADDVHIIKERLGETLIGLIDVATGRQYSERELNDIAAAYNATHANPLHRPPLLENLTFGELKEKLKTVEHEGYMVFDGENKEMLFKLKSPYYLISKFLGRSNDKNLNHKLDKKHVDEEYYSLIDHLKENRETFKAMTELEKIAYIQEYLRNSI
;
A
#
# COMPACT_ATOMS: atom_id res chain seq x y z
N MET A 1 -8.43 -25.09 -38.04
CA MET A 1 -9.17 -24.74 -36.80
C MET A 1 -8.23 -23.95 -35.90
N GLN A 2 -8.58 -22.70 -35.58
CA GLN A 2 -7.77 -21.85 -34.71
C GLN A 2 -8.55 -21.55 -33.43
N LYS A 3 -8.03 -22.00 -32.29
CA LYS A 3 -8.74 -21.98 -31.01
C LYS A 3 -7.88 -21.39 -29.90
N PHE A 4 -8.48 -20.53 -29.08
CA PHE A 4 -7.89 -20.03 -27.85
C PHE A 4 -8.67 -20.57 -26.65
N ILE A 5 -7.98 -21.22 -25.72
CA ILE A 5 -8.53 -21.70 -24.46
C ILE A 5 -7.93 -20.88 -23.32
N LEU A 6 -8.80 -20.21 -22.57
CA LEU A 6 -8.43 -19.52 -21.33
C LEU A 6 -8.89 -20.36 -20.14
N LEU A 7 -7.94 -20.89 -19.36
CA LEU A 7 -8.25 -21.55 -18.09
C LEU A 7 -8.15 -20.54 -16.95
N ARG A 8 -9.08 -20.63 -16.01
CA ARG A 8 -9.16 -19.78 -14.83
C ARG A 8 -9.32 -20.65 -13.58
N GLY A 9 -8.57 -20.36 -12.53
CA GLY A 9 -8.53 -21.19 -11.33
C GLY A 9 -7.55 -20.70 -10.27
N HIS A 10 -7.74 -21.10 -9.01
CA HIS A 10 -6.77 -20.82 -7.93
C HIS A 10 -5.55 -21.76 -7.98
N GLN A 11 -4.60 -21.59 -7.09
CA GLN A 11 -3.49 -22.54 -6.88
C GLN A 11 -4.06 -23.86 -6.36
N GLY A 12 -3.75 -24.99 -7.01
CA GLY A 12 -4.36 -26.29 -6.69
C GLY A 12 -5.62 -26.65 -7.50
N SER A 13 -6.05 -25.82 -8.46
CA SER A 13 -7.24 -26.13 -9.30
C SER A 13 -7.01 -27.13 -10.43
N GLY A 14 -5.79 -27.62 -10.63
CA GLY A 14 -5.46 -28.62 -11.66
C GLY A 14 -5.36 -28.07 -13.09
N LYS A 15 -5.06 -26.76 -13.24
CA LYS A 15 -5.01 -26.07 -14.55
C LYS A 15 -4.06 -26.73 -15.54
N THR A 16 -2.84 -27.05 -15.14
CA THR A 16 -1.82 -27.68 -15.99
C THR A 16 -2.28 -29.05 -16.49
N THR A 17 -2.81 -29.88 -15.59
CA THR A 17 -3.38 -31.21 -15.93
C THR A 17 -4.55 -31.08 -16.91
N PHE A 18 -5.47 -30.14 -16.67
CA PHE A 18 -6.58 -29.89 -17.57
C PHE A 18 -6.12 -29.34 -18.93
N ALA A 19 -5.10 -28.48 -18.95
CA ALA A 19 -4.51 -27.95 -20.17
C ALA A 19 -3.95 -29.08 -21.04
N HIS A 20 -3.17 -30.00 -20.45
CA HIS A 20 -2.65 -31.16 -21.15
C HIS A 20 -3.76 -32.06 -21.71
N ALA A 21 -4.86 -32.25 -20.97
CA ALA A 21 -6.01 -33.00 -21.48
C ALA A 21 -6.67 -32.33 -22.69
N GLN A 22 -6.82 -30.99 -22.66
CA GLN A 22 -7.35 -30.23 -23.79
C GLN A 22 -6.41 -30.24 -25.01
N ILE A 23 -5.09 -30.16 -24.78
CA ILE A 23 -4.07 -30.27 -25.82
C ILE A 23 -4.14 -31.65 -26.48
N ALA A 24 -4.14 -32.73 -25.70
CA ALA A 24 -4.21 -34.09 -26.20
C ALA A 24 -5.51 -34.35 -27.00
N ALA A 25 -6.64 -33.85 -26.52
CA ALA A 25 -7.91 -33.94 -27.23
C ALA A 25 -7.89 -33.18 -28.58
N PHE A 26 -7.27 -32.00 -28.61
CA PHE A 26 -7.12 -31.21 -29.84
C PHE A 26 -6.19 -31.89 -30.84
N GLN A 27 -5.06 -32.42 -30.39
CA GLN A 27 -4.09 -33.14 -31.23
C GLN A 27 -4.67 -34.45 -31.77
N LYS A 28 -5.52 -35.14 -31.01
CA LYS A 28 -6.24 -36.33 -31.51
C LYS A 28 -7.13 -36.00 -32.70
N GLN A 29 -7.72 -34.80 -32.72
CA GLN A 29 -8.55 -34.33 -33.85
C GLN A 29 -7.72 -33.69 -34.97
N TYR A 30 -6.61 -33.03 -34.62
CA TYR A 30 -5.72 -32.30 -35.52
C TYR A 30 -4.25 -32.66 -35.21
N PRO A 31 -3.74 -33.78 -35.74
CA PRO A 31 -2.41 -34.30 -35.39
C PRO A 31 -1.27 -33.30 -35.65
N ASP A 32 -1.37 -32.53 -36.73
CA ASP A 32 -0.35 -31.55 -37.15
C ASP A 32 -0.58 -30.15 -36.55
N ALA A 33 -1.38 -30.04 -35.48
CA ALA A 33 -1.70 -28.76 -34.88
C ALA A 33 -0.47 -28.10 -34.23
N HIS A 34 -0.33 -26.79 -34.45
CA HIS A 34 0.61 -25.95 -33.71
C HIS A 34 0.04 -25.62 -32.32
N ILE A 35 0.72 -26.09 -31.27
CA ILE A 35 0.30 -25.90 -29.88
C ILE A 35 1.15 -24.82 -29.20
N VAL A 36 0.49 -23.87 -28.54
CA VAL A 36 1.12 -22.85 -27.73
C VAL A 36 0.51 -22.87 -26.33
N HIS A 37 1.27 -23.38 -25.36
CA HIS A 37 0.86 -23.45 -23.96
C HIS A 37 1.56 -22.36 -23.15
N ILE A 38 0.78 -21.43 -22.62
CA ILE A 38 1.24 -20.29 -21.84
C ILE A 38 0.96 -20.56 -20.36
N GLU A 39 2.02 -20.78 -19.59
CA GLU A 39 1.99 -21.02 -18.16
C GLU A 39 3.22 -20.37 -17.52
N ASN A 40 3.00 -19.45 -16.58
CA ASN A 40 4.08 -18.72 -15.93
C ASN A 40 5.00 -19.67 -15.18
N ASP A 41 4.45 -20.71 -14.54
CA ASP A 41 5.27 -21.64 -13.77
C ASP A 41 6.22 -22.43 -14.68
N LEU A 42 5.79 -22.82 -15.89
CA LEU A 42 6.67 -23.40 -16.91
C LEU A 42 7.75 -22.41 -17.38
N LEU A 43 7.42 -21.13 -17.52
CA LEU A 43 8.37 -20.08 -17.92
C LEU A 43 9.33 -19.65 -16.80
N MET A 44 9.03 -20.00 -15.55
CA MET A 44 9.85 -19.72 -14.37
C MET A 44 10.60 -20.96 -13.87
N THR A 45 10.44 -22.09 -14.55
CA THR A 45 11.18 -23.33 -14.31
C THR A 45 12.35 -23.37 -15.29
N ASP A 46 13.57 -23.53 -14.79
CA ASP A 46 14.75 -23.60 -15.65
C ASP A 46 14.91 -24.96 -16.34
N GLU A 47 15.94 -25.10 -17.17
CA GLU A 47 16.23 -26.31 -17.94
C GLU A 47 16.51 -27.54 -17.06
N ASN A 48 16.85 -27.34 -15.78
CA ASN A 48 17.07 -28.40 -14.81
C ASN A 48 15.81 -28.76 -14.02
N GLY A 49 14.68 -28.11 -14.30
CA GLY A 49 13.43 -28.30 -13.57
C GLY A 49 13.35 -27.50 -12.26
N GLU A 50 14.29 -26.58 -11.99
CA GLU A 50 14.22 -25.76 -10.78
C GLU A 50 13.27 -24.57 -10.96
N TYR A 51 12.24 -24.52 -10.12
CA TYR A 51 11.30 -23.40 -10.05
C TYR A 51 11.84 -22.28 -9.16
N ARG A 52 11.90 -21.04 -9.69
CA ARG A 52 12.37 -19.87 -8.92
C ARG A 52 11.37 -18.72 -8.94
N PHE A 53 10.66 -18.53 -7.82
CA PHE A 53 9.72 -17.43 -7.67
C PHE A 53 10.41 -16.11 -7.31
N SER A 54 10.19 -15.06 -8.13
CA SER A 54 10.47 -13.68 -7.76
C SER A 54 9.56 -12.72 -8.53
N GLY A 55 9.32 -11.50 -8.00
CA GLY A 55 8.52 -10.51 -8.73
C GLY A 55 9.05 -10.21 -10.13
N LYS A 56 10.38 -10.12 -10.28
CA LYS A 56 11.03 -9.92 -11.59
C LYS A 56 10.81 -11.10 -12.53
N ALA A 57 10.88 -12.34 -12.02
CA ALA A 57 10.64 -13.54 -12.81
C ALA A 57 9.18 -13.63 -13.28
N VAL A 58 8.22 -13.30 -12.41
CA VAL A 58 6.79 -13.26 -12.77
C VAL A 58 6.54 -12.21 -13.86
N ASP A 59 7.09 -11.01 -13.73
CA ASP A 59 6.94 -9.95 -14.75
C ASP A 59 7.58 -10.35 -16.09
N ALA A 60 8.72 -11.04 -16.06
CA ALA A 60 9.35 -11.59 -17.26
C ALA A 60 8.48 -12.68 -17.91
N ALA A 61 8.00 -13.65 -17.14
CA ALA A 61 7.14 -14.73 -17.60
C ALA A 61 5.83 -14.20 -18.21
N GLN A 62 5.21 -13.19 -17.59
CA GLN A 62 4.00 -12.56 -18.12
C GLN A 62 4.24 -11.85 -19.47
N ARG A 63 5.36 -11.12 -19.59
CA ARG A 63 5.74 -10.48 -20.87
C ARG A 63 6.02 -11.51 -21.96
N GLN A 64 6.74 -12.57 -21.62
CA GLN A 64 7.03 -13.68 -22.55
C GLN A 64 5.75 -14.40 -22.97
N GLY A 65 4.86 -14.71 -22.04
CA GLY A 65 3.56 -15.33 -22.33
C GLY A 65 2.70 -14.46 -23.25
N LEU A 66 2.71 -13.14 -23.07
CA LEU A 66 2.02 -12.21 -23.98
C LEU A 66 2.64 -12.21 -25.38
N ALA A 67 3.97 -12.22 -25.48
CA ALA A 67 4.67 -12.31 -26.76
C ALA A 67 4.38 -13.63 -27.49
N MET A 68 4.31 -14.75 -26.76
CA MET A 68 3.91 -16.06 -27.30
C MET A 68 2.49 -16.01 -27.87
N MET A 69 1.54 -15.42 -27.13
CA MET A 69 0.17 -15.21 -27.59
C MET A 69 0.13 -14.37 -28.89
N GLN A 70 0.83 -13.24 -28.91
CA GLN A 70 0.88 -12.35 -30.08
C GLN A 70 1.44 -13.08 -31.32
N LYS A 71 2.58 -13.76 -31.17
CA LYS A 71 3.21 -14.53 -32.24
C LYS A 71 2.29 -15.63 -32.78
N ALA A 72 1.58 -16.34 -31.90
CA ALA A 72 0.64 -17.38 -32.29
C ALA A 72 -0.57 -16.81 -33.05
N CYS A 73 -1.11 -15.68 -32.58
CA CYS A 73 -2.19 -14.96 -33.27
C CYS A 73 -1.75 -14.41 -34.64
N GLU A 74 -0.53 -13.91 -34.76
CA GLU A 74 0.06 -13.46 -36.03
C GLU A 74 0.26 -14.62 -37.01
N ARG A 75 0.78 -15.76 -36.52
CA ARG A 75 0.89 -16.99 -37.31
C ARG A 75 -0.46 -17.46 -37.83
N GLY A 76 -1.49 -17.50 -36.97
CA GLY A 76 -2.83 -17.89 -37.37
C GLY A 76 -3.44 -16.95 -38.42
N ARG A 77 -3.18 -15.65 -38.29
CA ARG A 77 -3.58 -14.66 -39.31
C ARG A 77 -2.86 -14.89 -40.64
N ALA A 78 -1.57 -15.19 -40.61
CA ALA A 78 -0.77 -15.46 -41.81
C ALA A 78 -1.13 -16.80 -42.46
N ASN A 79 -1.60 -17.78 -41.68
CA ASN A 79 -1.90 -19.14 -42.13
C ASN A 79 -3.33 -19.57 -41.70
N PRO A 80 -4.40 -19.08 -42.35
CA PRO A 80 -5.78 -19.34 -41.92
C PRO A 80 -6.19 -20.82 -41.91
N HIS A 81 -5.53 -21.65 -42.72
CA HIS A 81 -5.80 -23.09 -42.82
C HIS A 81 -5.07 -23.92 -41.76
N GLU A 82 -4.05 -23.36 -41.12
CA GLU A 82 -3.29 -24.07 -40.09
C GLU A 82 -4.16 -24.32 -38.84
N HIS A 83 -4.02 -25.51 -38.25
CA HIS A 83 -4.66 -25.83 -36.98
C HIS A 83 -3.78 -25.31 -35.85
N ILE A 84 -4.31 -24.38 -35.05
CA ILE A 84 -3.56 -23.75 -33.96
C ILE A 84 -4.39 -23.79 -32.69
N LEU A 85 -3.79 -24.29 -31.62
CA LEU A 85 -4.35 -24.19 -30.27
C LEU A 85 -3.43 -23.31 -29.43
N ILE A 86 -3.99 -22.22 -28.91
CA ILE A 86 -3.36 -21.45 -27.84
C ILE A 86 -4.10 -21.77 -26.55
N ILE A 87 -3.38 -22.16 -25.50
CA ILE A 87 -3.96 -22.40 -24.17
C ILE A 87 -3.21 -21.61 -23.12
N ASN A 88 -3.93 -20.85 -22.30
CA ASN A 88 -3.38 -20.11 -21.19
C ASN A 88 -3.88 -20.70 -19.87
N SER A 89 -2.97 -21.28 -19.09
CA SER A 89 -3.25 -22.03 -17.86
C SER A 89 -2.81 -21.31 -16.58
N ASN A 90 -2.49 -20.02 -16.67
CA ASN A 90 -2.25 -19.18 -15.50
C ASN A 90 -3.48 -19.10 -14.59
N THR A 91 -3.32 -18.62 -13.35
CA THR A 91 -4.44 -18.54 -12.40
C THR A 91 -5.59 -17.66 -12.90
N ASN A 92 -5.27 -16.57 -13.61
CA ASN A 92 -6.24 -15.75 -14.34
C ASN A 92 -7.45 -15.30 -13.49
N GLN A 93 -7.23 -15.06 -12.20
CA GLN A 93 -8.29 -14.77 -11.21
C GLN A 93 -9.08 -13.48 -11.49
N LYS A 94 -8.44 -12.49 -12.14
CA LYS A 94 -9.04 -11.17 -12.41
C LYS A 94 -9.57 -11.11 -13.84
N SER A 95 -10.84 -10.78 -14.01
CA SER A 95 -11.48 -10.62 -15.33
C SER A 95 -10.77 -9.56 -16.18
N ALA A 96 -10.41 -8.42 -15.59
CA ALA A 96 -9.70 -7.33 -16.27
C ALA A 96 -8.39 -7.78 -16.94
N ALA A 97 -7.62 -8.65 -16.29
CA ALA A 97 -6.37 -9.18 -16.84
C ALA A 97 -6.61 -10.14 -18.03
N CYS A 98 -7.79 -10.77 -18.07
CA CYS A 98 -8.16 -11.73 -19.12
C CYS A 98 -8.78 -11.06 -20.34
N ILE A 99 -9.51 -9.96 -20.16
CA ILE A 99 -10.23 -9.26 -21.22
C ILE A 99 -9.31 -8.86 -22.38
N HIS A 100 -8.08 -8.43 -22.10
CA HIS A 100 -7.11 -8.12 -23.14
C HIS A 100 -6.74 -9.34 -24.01
N LEU A 101 -6.50 -10.50 -23.39
CA LEU A 101 -6.15 -11.74 -24.11
C LEU A 101 -7.29 -12.20 -25.01
N LEU A 102 -8.53 -12.14 -24.50
CA LEU A 102 -9.75 -12.46 -25.26
C LEU A 102 -9.92 -11.50 -26.45
N ARG A 103 -9.75 -10.19 -26.22
CA ARG A 103 -9.78 -9.18 -27.31
C ARG A 103 -8.72 -9.46 -28.38
N LEU A 104 -7.52 -9.88 -27.98
CA LEU A 104 -6.45 -10.23 -28.91
C LEU A 104 -6.83 -11.47 -29.75
N ALA A 105 -7.34 -12.53 -29.13
CA ALA A 105 -7.83 -13.72 -29.82
C ALA A 105 -8.95 -13.38 -30.83
N ARG A 106 -9.96 -12.60 -30.41
CA ARG A 106 -11.07 -12.14 -31.27
C ARG A 106 -10.58 -11.33 -32.46
N LYS A 107 -9.66 -10.39 -32.23
CA LYS A 107 -9.06 -9.56 -33.29
C LYS A 107 -8.42 -10.43 -34.39
N HIS A 108 -7.87 -11.58 -34.01
CA HIS A 108 -7.24 -12.55 -34.92
C HIS A 108 -8.16 -13.72 -35.30
N LYS A 109 -9.46 -13.64 -35.01
CA LYS A 109 -10.49 -14.62 -35.38
C LYS A 109 -10.29 -16.04 -34.80
N PHE A 110 -9.60 -16.16 -33.66
CA PHE A 110 -9.54 -17.42 -32.93
C PHE A 110 -10.87 -17.71 -32.24
N ALA A 111 -11.34 -18.96 -32.31
CA ALA A 111 -12.50 -19.41 -31.54
C ALA A 111 -12.14 -19.50 -30.06
N GLU A 112 -12.89 -18.82 -29.19
CA GLU A 112 -12.57 -18.74 -27.77
C GLU A 112 -13.32 -19.78 -26.95
N LYS A 113 -12.67 -20.30 -25.91
CA LYS A 113 -13.30 -21.11 -24.88
C LYS A 113 -12.73 -20.74 -23.51
N ILE A 114 -13.59 -20.52 -22.53
CA ILE A 114 -13.20 -20.08 -21.20
C ILE A 114 -13.67 -21.13 -20.20
N TYR A 115 -12.75 -21.70 -19.43
CA TYR A 115 -13.04 -22.71 -18.42
C TYR A 115 -12.65 -22.21 -17.03
N ARG A 116 -13.52 -22.42 -16.05
CA ARG A 116 -13.28 -22.17 -14.64
C ARG A 116 -13.17 -23.49 -13.88
N LEU A 117 -12.05 -23.69 -13.21
CA LEU A 117 -11.74 -24.92 -12.51
C LEU A 117 -11.96 -24.76 -11.00
N HIS A 118 -12.60 -25.76 -10.40
CA HIS A 118 -13.05 -25.75 -8.99
C HIS A 118 -12.43 -26.86 -8.13
N ASN A 119 -11.34 -27.51 -8.59
CA ASN A 119 -10.68 -28.56 -7.82
C ASN A 119 -9.85 -28.00 -6.66
N PHE A 120 -9.73 -28.75 -5.56
CA PHE A 120 -8.86 -28.43 -4.42
C PHE A 120 -7.77 -29.50 -4.24
N TYR A 121 -6.78 -29.51 -5.13
CA TYR A 121 -5.57 -30.32 -4.95
C TYR A 121 -4.56 -29.60 -4.01
N PRO A 122 -3.67 -30.36 -3.35
CA PRO A 122 -2.54 -29.77 -2.62
C PRO A 122 -1.77 -28.82 -3.55
N ASN A 123 -1.59 -27.58 -3.12
CA ASN A 123 -0.84 -26.63 -3.93
C ASN A 123 0.66 -26.94 -3.79
N GLN A 124 1.35 -27.07 -4.93
CA GLN A 124 2.74 -27.53 -4.99
C GLN A 124 3.76 -26.41 -4.72
N HIS A 125 3.31 -25.16 -4.59
CA HIS A 125 4.16 -23.98 -4.47
C HIS A 125 4.20 -23.40 -3.05
N GLY A 126 3.70 -24.13 -2.05
CA GLY A 126 3.71 -23.69 -0.64
C GLY A 126 2.91 -22.42 -0.38
N VAL A 127 1.94 -22.11 -1.24
CA VAL A 127 1.03 -20.97 -1.05
C VAL A 127 0.16 -21.25 0.15
N ARG A 128 0.08 -20.30 1.08
CA ARG A 128 -0.71 -20.44 2.32
C ARG A 128 -2.17 -20.66 1.99
N GLU A 129 -2.85 -21.49 2.78
CA GLU A 129 -4.26 -21.83 2.58
C GLU A 129 -5.14 -20.59 2.42
N ALA A 130 -5.01 -19.61 3.33
CA ALA A 130 -5.75 -18.36 3.27
C ALA A 130 -5.60 -17.62 1.92
N GLU A 131 -4.41 -17.65 1.30
CA GLU A 131 -4.18 -17.03 0.00
C GLU A 131 -4.87 -17.79 -1.14
N VAL A 132 -4.92 -19.12 -1.04
CA VAL A 132 -5.65 -19.99 -1.98
C VAL A 132 -7.15 -19.76 -1.88
N LEU A 133 -7.70 -19.68 -0.66
CA LEU A 133 -9.12 -19.42 -0.44
C LEU A 133 -9.51 -18.02 -0.94
N ALA A 134 -8.71 -17.00 -0.62
CA ALA A 134 -8.93 -15.65 -1.13
C ALA A 134 -8.83 -15.58 -2.67
N ALA A 135 -7.96 -16.39 -3.29
CA ALA A 135 -7.87 -16.52 -4.74
C ALA A 135 -9.14 -17.15 -5.34
N TYR A 136 -9.71 -18.15 -4.69
CA TYR A 136 -10.95 -18.80 -5.10
C TYR A 136 -12.15 -17.85 -5.01
N VAL A 137 -12.30 -17.12 -3.89
CA VAL A 137 -13.35 -16.11 -3.73
C VAL A 137 -13.23 -15.01 -4.79
N ARG A 138 -12.01 -14.49 -5.02
CA ARG A 138 -11.77 -13.51 -6.08
C ARG A 138 -12.16 -14.04 -7.46
N LEU A 139 -11.79 -15.28 -7.77
CA LEU A 139 -12.13 -15.92 -9.04
C LEU A 139 -13.66 -15.94 -9.24
N ASN A 140 -14.42 -16.28 -8.19
CA ASN A 140 -15.88 -16.35 -8.24
C ASN A 140 -16.55 -14.97 -8.38
N HIS A 141 -16.03 -13.96 -7.69
CA HIS A 141 -16.52 -12.59 -7.81
C HIS A 141 -16.18 -11.92 -9.16
N ASN A 142 -15.25 -12.49 -9.94
CA ASN A 142 -14.76 -11.92 -11.20
C ASN A 142 -15.13 -12.76 -12.42
N ARG A 143 -16.37 -13.28 -12.47
CA ARG A 143 -16.84 -14.16 -13.56
C ARG A 143 -16.80 -13.46 -14.92
N LEU A 144 -16.44 -14.20 -15.97
CA LEU A 144 -16.54 -13.75 -17.36
C LEU A 144 -17.87 -14.18 -17.99
N ARG A 145 -18.38 -13.43 -18.98
CA ARG A 145 -19.72 -13.63 -19.58
C ARG A 145 -19.95 -15.05 -20.12
N ASP A 146 -18.93 -15.63 -20.75
CA ASP A 146 -19.02 -16.92 -21.46
C ASP A 146 -18.14 -18.00 -20.79
N GLU A 147 -17.99 -17.91 -19.46
CA GLU A 147 -17.18 -18.81 -18.65
C GLU A 147 -17.95 -20.07 -18.23
N GLU A 148 -17.38 -21.24 -18.55
CA GLU A 148 -17.94 -22.55 -18.25
C GLU A 148 -17.26 -23.19 -17.04
N ASP A 149 -18.08 -23.64 -16.09
CA ASP A 149 -17.61 -24.33 -14.89
C ASP A 149 -17.26 -25.78 -15.22
N VAL A 150 -16.01 -26.17 -14.91
CA VAL A 150 -15.54 -27.55 -15.05
C VAL A 150 -15.89 -28.31 -13.77
N PRO A 151 -16.68 -29.40 -13.84
CA PRO A 151 -17.00 -30.21 -12.67
C PRO A 151 -15.71 -30.70 -11.97
N PRO A 152 -15.57 -30.50 -10.65
CA PRO A 152 -14.37 -30.90 -9.94
C PRO A 152 -14.35 -32.42 -9.74
N THR A 153 -13.21 -33.04 -10.01
CA THR A 153 -12.92 -34.42 -9.62
C THR A 153 -12.41 -34.50 -8.18
N LYS A 154 -11.87 -33.40 -7.64
CA LYS A 154 -11.55 -33.22 -6.22
C LYS A 154 -12.25 -31.97 -5.68
N PRO A 155 -13.52 -32.08 -5.25
CA PRO A 155 -14.28 -30.94 -4.75
C PRO A 155 -13.69 -30.38 -3.45
N MET A 156 -14.10 -29.17 -3.07
CA MET A 156 -13.79 -28.61 -1.75
C MET A 156 -14.43 -29.49 -0.65
N ASP A 157 -13.74 -29.63 0.48
CA ASP A 157 -14.30 -30.26 1.67
C ASP A 157 -15.15 -29.28 2.49
N ALA A 158 -15.87 -29.80 3.49
CA ALA A 158 -16.78 -29.02 4.31
C ALA A 158 -16.05 -27.94 5.15
N ALA A 159 -14.84 -28.21 5.61
CA ALA A 159 -14.05 -27.25 6.38
C ALA A 159 -13.62 -26.07 5.51
N THR A 160 -13.14 -26.35 4.30
CA THR A 160 -12.79 -25.37 3.28
C THR A 160 -14.00 -24.53 2.88
N ALA A 161 -15.16 -25.17 2.68
CA ALA A 161 -16.41 -24.48 2.36
C ALA A 161 -16.84 -23.51 3.46
N ALA A 162 -16.72 -23.91 4.74
CA ALA A 162 -17.02 -23.05 5.88
C ALA A 162 -16.09 -21.83 5.94
N LEU A 163 -14.79 -22.01 5.69
CA LEU A 163 -13.82 -20.91 5.63
C LEU A 163 -14.11 -19.94 4.48
N ILE A 164 -14.50 -20.45 3.30
CA ILE A 164 -14.90 -19.61 2.17
C ILE A 164 -16.14 -18.79 2.52
N ALA A 165 -17.15 -19.42 3.12
CA ALA A 165 -18.36 -18.73 3.55
C ALA A 165 -18.06 -17.65 4.60
N GLU A 166 -17.14 -17.91 5.53
CA GLU A 166 -16.63 -16.91 6.50
C GLU A 166 -15.98 -15.72 5.77
N ILE A 167 -15.09 -15.98 4.80
CA ILE A 167 -14.43 -14.94 3.99
C ILE A 167 -15.46 -14.09 3.23
N GLU A 168 -16.42 -14.72 2.57
CA GLU A 168 -17.47 -14.04 1.80
C GLU A 168 -18.39 -13.21 2.70
N ALA A 169 -18.74 -13.72 3.88
CA ALA A 169 -19.53 -12.98 4.87
C ALA A 169 -18.79 -11.74 5.41
N HIS A 170 -17.47 -11.85 5.65
CA HIS A 170 -16.68 -10.75 6.20
C HIS A 170 -16.41 -9.61 5.21
N GLN A 171 -16.36 -9.86 3.89
CA GLN A 171 -16.16 -8.79 2.89
C GLN A 171 -17.24 -7.70 2.90
N SER A 172 -18.38 -7.96 3.54
CA SER A 172 -19.52 -7.02 3.65
C SER A 172 -19.71 -6.41 5.05
N ARG A 173 -18.93 -6.85 6.05
CA ARG A 173 -19.14 -6.48 7.45
C ARG A 173 -18.16 -5.42 7.92
N LYS A 174 -18.63 -4.55 8.83
CA LYS A 174 -17.76 -3.68 9.62
C LYS A 174 -16.78 -4.55 10.41
N PRO A 175 -15.48 -4.23 10.47
CA PRO A 175 -14.54 -5.00 11.28
C PRO A 175 -14.96 -5.01 12.74
N GLU A 176 -14.84 -6.17 13.37
CA GLU A 176 -15.07 -6.36 14.80
C GLU A 176 -13.87 -5.87 15.61
N TYR A 177 -14.13 -5.30 16.78
CA TYR A 177 -13.07 -4.84 17.68
C TYR A 177 -12.66 -5.97 18.63
N ASP A 178 -11.39 -6.33 18.60
CA ASP A 178 -10.77 -7.22 19.57
C ASP A 178 -10.41 -6.44 20.83
N THR A 179 -11.18 -6.62 21.90
CA THR A 179 -10.97 -5.93 23.17
C THR A 179 -9.72 -6.43 23.91
N ALA A 180 -9.29 -7.67 23.70
CA ALA A 180 -8.12 -8.23 24.38
C ALA A 180 -6.82 -7.68 23.79
N ARG A 181 -6.77 -7.49 22.47
CA ARG A 181 -5.61 -6.94 21.75
C ARG A 181 -5.75 -5.46 21.39
N HIS A 182 -6.88 -4.85 21.74
CA HIS A 182 -7.23 -3.46 21.46
C HIS A 182 -7.04 -3.07 19.99
N THR A 183 -7.61 -3.85 19.06
CA THR A 183 -7.40 -3.68 17.61
C THR A 183 -8.59 -4.13 16.79
N TYR A 184 -8.78 -3.54 15.61
CA TYR A 184 -9.73 -4.07 14.60
C TYR A 184 -9.10 -5.14 13.70
N ILE A 185 -7.79 -5.40 13.84
CA ILE A 185 -7.05 -6.41 13.08
C ILE A 185 -7.23 -7.77 13.77
N THR A 186 -8.41 -8.36 13.58
CA THR A 186 -8.74 -9.69 14.09
C THR A 186 -8.18 -10.78 13.18
N ALA A 187 -8.00 -11.99 13.72
CA ALA A 187 -7.64 -13.15 12.90
C ALA A 187 -8.67 -13.39 11.78
N ALA A 188 -9.96 -13.16 12.07
CA ALA A 188 -11.03 -13.21 11.06
C ALA A 188 -10.86 -12.16 9.96
N TYR A 189 -10.52 -10.92 10.32
CA TYR A 189 -10.23 -9.85 9.35
C TYR A 189 -9.03 -10.21 8.46
N LEU A 190 -7.97 -10.76 9.05
CA LEU A 190 -6.78 -11.18 8.30
C LEU A 190 -7.08 -12.32 7.33
N ARG A 191 -7.97 -13.27 7.69
CA ARG A 191 -8.46 -14.33 6.78
C ARG A 191 -9.30 -13.80 5.63
N GLY A 192 -10.09 -12.72 5.87
CA GLY A 192 -11.08 -12.16 4.94
C GLY A 192 -10.56 -11.59 3.60
N GLY A 193 -9.24 -11.39 3.46
CA GLY A 193 -8.62 -11.30 2.13
C GLY A 193 -7.67 -10.13 1.87
N HIS A 194 -6.63 -10.44 1.12
CA HIS A 194 -5.46 -9.61 0.80
C HIS A 194 -5.67 -8.55 -0.31
N ARG A 195 -6.91 -8.13 -0.65
CA ARG A 195 -7.09 -7.07 -1.67
C ARG A 195 -6.71 -5.71 -1.09
N ASP A 196 -7.12 -5.45 0.14
CA ASP A 196 -7.11 -4.12 0.74
C ASP A 196 -5.87 -3.85 1.57
N TYR A 197 -5.02 -4.87 1.80
CA TYR A 197 -3.74 -4.70 2.47
C TYR A 197 -2.65 -5.63 1.91
N ILE A 198 -1.42 -5.28 2.20
CA ILE A 198 -0.19 -6.00 1.89
C ILE A 198 0.38 -6.46 3.22
N ALA A 199 0.74 -7.75 3.31
CA ALA A 199 1.53 -8.30 4.40
C ALA A 199 2.93 -8.63 3.87
N LYS A 200 3.96 -7.98 4.40
CA LYS A 200 5.35 -8.20 3.99
C LYS A 200 6.14 -8.80 5.15
N LYS A 201 6.57 -10.05 4.99
CA LYS A 201 7.50 -10.72 5.91
C LYS A 201 8.86 -10.01 5.91
N SER A 202 9.48 -9.92 7.09
CA SER A 202 10.83 -9.37 7.22
C SER A 202 11.88 -10.43 6.90
N ALA A 203 12.96 -10.02 6.25
CA ALA A 203 14.12 -10.88 6.02
C ALA A 203 15.00 -10.98 7.28
N ARG A 204 15.13 -9.87 8.03
CA ARG A 204 15.88 -9.81 9.30
C ARG A 204 15.18 -10.53 10.43
N TYR A 205 13.85 -10.46 10.46
CA TYR A 205 13.01 -11.06 11.50
C TYR A 205 11.92 -11.93 10.84
N PRO A 206 12.23 -13.17 10.45
CA PRO A 206 11.29 -14.02 9.69
C PRO A 206 9.96 -14.30 10.39
N ALA A 207 9.91 -14.21 11.72
CA ALA A 207 8.68 -14.30 12.50
C ALA A 207 7.76 -13.09 12.30
N LEU A 208 8.29 -11.93 11.90
CA LEU A 208 7.56 -10.68 11.82
C LEU A 208 7.07 -10.35 10.41
N ARG A 209 5.91 -9.70 10.34
CA ARG A 209 5.37 -9.14 9.09
C ARG A 209 4.79 -7.75 9.29
N VAL A 210 5.06 -6.87 8.33
CA VAL A 210 4.51 -5.52 8.28
C VAL A 210 3.19 -5.55 7.51
N LEU A 211 2.12 -5.01 8.10
CA LEU A 211 0.84 -4.80 7.43
C LEU A 211 0.68 -3.35 6.97
N LYS A 212 0.29 -3.20 5.70
CA LYS A 212 0.07 -1.90 5.06
C LYS A 212 -1.15 -1.95 4.14
N TYR A 213 -2.08 -1.00 4.26
CA TYR A 213 -3.19 -0.90 3.31
C TYR A 213 -2.69 -0.76 1.86
N ALA A 214 -3.42 -1.36 0.93
CA ALA A 214 -3.11 -1.32 -0.49
C ALA A 214 -3.38 0.08 -1.05
N ARG A 215 -2.61 0.48 -2.07
CA ARG A 215 -2.78 1.80 -2.72
C ARG A 215 -4.20 2.01 -3.25
N SER A 216 -4.86 0.96 -3.72
CA SER A 216 -6.24 1.02 -4.23
C SER A 216 -7.26 1.41 -3.16
N VAL A 217 -7.02 1.12 -1.88
CA VAL A 217 -7.88 1.55 -0.77
C VAL A 217 -7.97 3.06 -0.71
N PHE A 218 -6.83 3.73 -0.91
CA PHE A 218 -6.76 5.18 -0.92
C PHE A 218 -7.53 5.77 -2.11
N TYR A 219 -7.26 5.29 -3.33
CA TYR A 219 -7.87 5.86 -4.54
C TYR A 219 -9.37 5.61 -4.68
N GLU A 220 -9.85 4.47 -4.21
CA GLU A 220 -11.27 4.10 -4.28
C GLU A 220 -12.00 4.38 -2.96
N ASN A 221 -11.35 5.09 -2.02
CA ASN A 221 -11.91 5.48 -0.72
C ASN A 221 -12.55 4.32 0.07
N ARG A 222 -11.85 3.17 0.17
CA ARG A 222 -12.36 1.94 0.80
C ARG A 222 -11.94 1.73 2.26
N PHE A 223 -11.43 2.75 2.95
CA PHE A 223 -10.95 2.60 4.33
C PHE A 223 -12.04 2.07 5.28
N ASP A 224 -11.65 1.17 6.19
CA ASP A 224 -12.39 0.72 7.36
C ASP A 224 -11.46 0.80 8.59
N ASP A 225 -11.98 0.52 9.79
CA ASP A 225 -11.24 0.74 11.04
C ASP A 225 -9.98 -0.14 11.17
N ALA A 226 -9.96 -1.33 10.56
CA ALA A 226 -8.77 -2.18 10.51
C ALA A 226 -7.73 -1.63 9.53
N LEU A 227 -8.15 -1.16 8.35
CA LEU A 227 -7.25 -0.56 7.36
C LEU A 227 -6.63 0.75 7.86
N LEU A 228 -7.32 1.48 8.74
CA LEU A 228 -6.73 2.64 9.41
C LEU A 228 -5.52 2.24 10.27
N GLU A 229 -5.56 1.09 10.92
CA GLU A 229 -4.46 0.56 11.75
C GLU A 229 -3.33 -0.06 10.91
N MET A 230 -3.64 -0.57 9.72
CA MET A 230 -2.67 -1.15 8.78
C MET A 230 -1.83 -0.08 8.07
N ARG A 231 -1.10 0.74 8.81
CA ARG A 231 -0.17 1.77 8.29
C ARG A 231 1.27 1.52 8.74
N GLY A 232 1.71 0.27 8.64
CA GLY A 232 3.03 -0.17 9.08
C GLY A 232 3.03 -0.90 10.42
N ILE A 233 1.86 -1.30 10.93
CA ILE A 233 1.77 -2.18 12.10
C ILE A 233 2.49 -3.49 11.84
N ILE A 234 3.16 -4.04 12.85
CA ILE A 234 3.97 -5.25 12.72
C ILE A 234 3.41 -6.31 13.64
N LEU A 235 3.13 -7.48 13.05
CA LEU A 235 2.65 -8.66 13.76
C LEU A 235 3.71 -9.75 13.78
N ASP A 236 3.73 -10.57 14.82
CA ASP A 236 4.42 -11.87 14.81
C ASP A 236 3.60 -12.94 14.06
N ASP A 237 3.97 -14.21 14.20
CA ASP A 237 3.28 -15.34 13.55
C ASP A 237 1.94 -15.70 14.21
N ASP A 238 1.76 -15.34 15.48
CA ASP A 238 0.54 -15.59 16.27
C ASP A 238 -0.41 -14.38 16.25
N ASP A 239 -0.17 -13.43 15.35
CA ASP A 239 -0.94 -12.20 15.18
C ASP A 239 -0.89 -11.25 16.38
N ASN A 240 0.11 -11.38 17.26
CA ASN A 240 0.36 -10.39 18.30
C ASN A 240 0.98 -9.15 17.68
N ILE A 241 0.57 -7.98 18.18
CA ILE A 241 1.12 -6.70 17.74
C ILE A 241 2.47 -6.49 18.44
N ILE A 242 3.53 -6.33 17.65
CA ILE A 242 4.91 -6.12 18.10
C ILE A 242 5.32 -4.66 17.97
N VAL A 243 4.91 -3.99 16.89
CA VAL A 243 5.13 -2.55 16.67
C VAL A 243 3.81 -1.92 16.26
N ARG A 244 3.46 -0.79 16.88
CA ARG A 244 2.16 -0.12 16.69
C ARG A 244 2.36 1.36 16.32
N PRO A 245 2.44 1.70 15.02
CA PRO A 245 2.53 3.09 14.56
C PRO A 245 1.19 3.83 14.62
N PHE A 246 1.18 5.11 14.24
CA PHE A 246 -0.05 5.89 14.09
C PHE A 246 -1.05 5.24 13.13
N LYS A 247 -2.33 5.30 13.51
CA LYS A 247 -3.44 5.05 12.59
C LYS A 247 -3.41 6.05 11.42
N LYS A 248 -4.06 5.69 10.31
CA LYS A 248 -4.25 6.60 9.18
C LYS A 248 -5.13 7.77 9.60
N VAL A 249 -4.50 8.95 9.66
CA VAL A 249 -5.21 10.23 9.80
C VAL A 249 -5.40 10.89 8.43
N PHE A 250 -6.56 11.49 8.23
CA PHE A 250 -7.00 12.14 6.98
C PHE A 250 -6.69 13.64 7.00
N ASN A 251 -6.55 14.26 5.82
CA ASN A 251 -6.53 15.72 5.74
C ASN A 251 -7.92 16.27 6.07
N TYR A 252 -8.00 17.52 6.56
CA TYR A 252 -9.29 18.17 6.85
C TYR A 252 -10.25 18.13 5.65
N SER A 253 -9.73 18.44 4.45
CA SER A 253 -10.51 18.38 3.20
C SER A 253 -11.03 16.99 2.83
N GLU A 254 -10.35 15.92 3.23
CA GLU A 254 -10.86 14.55 3.06
C GLU A 254 -12.00 14.26 4.05
N ARG A 255 -11.96 14.85 5.27
CA ARG A 255 -12.98 14.65 6.30
C ARG A 255 -14.26 15.43 5.98
N THR A 256 -14.17 16.59 5.32
CA THR A 256 -15.33 17.42 4.96
C THR A 256 -15.91 17.12 3.58
N ALA A 257 -15.31 16.20 2.82
CA ALA A 257 -15.83 15.79 1.52
C ALA A 257 -17.18 15.05 1.66
N GLU A 258 -18.09 15.26 0.70
CA GLU A 258 -19.43 14.68 0.71
C GLU A 258 -19.42 13.14 0.81
N ASN A 259 -18.45 12.49 0.18
CA ASN A 259 -18.28 11.03 0.22
C ASN A 259 -17.28 10.55 1.28
N SER A 260 -16.98 11.37 2.29
CA SER A 260 -16.08 10.97 3.38
C SER A 260 -16.65 9.76 4.13
N ARG A 261 -15.82 8.72 4.33
CA ARG A 261 -16.18 7.58 5.19
C ARG A 261 -16.07 7.90 6.68
N TYR A 262 -15.34 8.96 7.01
CA TYR A 262 -15.07 9.42 8.37
C TYR A 262 -15.35 10.92 8.44
N PRO A 263 -16.62 11.35 8.25
CA PRO A 263 -16.94 12.77 8.19
C PRO A 263 -16.61 13.46 9.53
N LEU A 264 -16.13 14.70 9.44
CA LEU A 264 -15.93 15.56 10.60
C LEU A 264 -16.12 17.00 10.15
N HIS A 265 -16.92 17.74 10.91
CA HIS A 265 -17.08 19.18 10.77
C HIS A 265 -16.79 19.81 12.12
N LEU A 266 -15.84 20.76 12.14
CA LEU A 266 -15.56 21.58 13.31
C LEU A 266 -16.06 22.99 13.05
N VAL A 267 -16.70 23.56 14.07
CA VAL A 267 -17.06 24.99 14.12
C VAL A 267 -15.83 25.81 14.50
N ASP A 268 -15.82 27.08 14.12
CA ASP A 268 -14.63 27.94 14.26
C ASP A 268 -14.27 28.22 15.72
N ASP A 269 -15.22 28.18 16.64
CA ASP A 269 -15.03 28.35 18.09
C ASP A 269 -14.63 27.05 18.81
N HIS A 270 -14.59 25.90 18.10
CA HIS A 270 -14.19 24.63 18.68
C HIS A 270 -12.74 24.70 19.22
N PRO A 271 -12.50 24.37 20.50
CA PRO A 271 -11.15 24.33 21.06
C PRO A 271 -10.30 23.25 20.41
N VAL A 272 -9.07 23.59 20.00
CA VAL A 272 -8.11 22.64 19.42
C VAL A 272 -6.72 22.81 20.00
N GLU A 273 -5.92 21.75 19.88
CA GLU A 273 -4.46 21.83 19.97
C GLU A 273 -3.86 21.49 18.61
N ALA A 274 -2.69 22.04 18.32
CA ALA A 274 -2.04 21.79 17.05
C ALA A 274 -0.53 21.67 17.23
N VAL A 275 0.09 20.70 16.57
CA VAL A 275 1.56 20.63 16.47
C VAL A 275 1.99 20.85 15.05
N GLN A 276 3.10 21.57 14.87
CA GLN A 276 3.70 21.73 13.55
C GLN A 276 3.95 20.35 12.94
N LYS A 277 3.41 20.14 11.73
CA LYS A 277 3.67 18.93 10.99
C LYS A 277 5.02 19.05 10.28
N ILE A 278 6.04 18.40 10.83
CA ILE A 278 7.35 18.27 10.18
C ILE A 278 7.22 17.48 8.87
N ASN A 279 7.98 17.88 7.85
CA ASN A 279 8.00 17.25 6.53
C ASN A 279 9.20 16.31 6.37
N GLY A 280 9.05 15.07 6.85
CA GLY A 280 10.06 14.01 6.72
C GLY A 280 9.44 12.67 6.30
N PHE A 281 10.11 11.58 6.65
CA PHE A 281 9.53 10.25 6.64
C PHE A 281 9.35 9.70 8.06
N LEU A 282 8.31 8.88 8.24
CA LEU A 282 8.02 8.27 9.53
C LEU A 282 8.96 7.08 9.81
N GLY A 283 9.79 7.22 10.84
CA GLY A 283 10.54 6.15 11.49
C GLY A 283 9.84 5.69 12.77
N CYS A 284 9.91 4.38 13.06
CA CYS A 284 9.35 3.80 14.28
C CYS A 284 10.41 2.97 14.99
N CYS A 285 10.53 3.17 16.30
CA CYS A 285 11.49 2.49 17.18
C CYS A 285 10.76 1.84 18.34
N THR A 286 10.90 0.52 18.50
CA THR A 286 10.23 -0.22 19.58
C THR A 286 11.22 -1.16 20.25
N TYR A 287 11.50 -0.95 21.52
CA TYR A 287 12.21 -1.95 22.32
C TYR A 287 11.24 -3.06 22.71
N VAL A 288 11.44 -4.27 22.18
CA VAL A 288 10.58 -5.42 22.46
C VAL A 288 11.09 -6.13 23.71
N ALA A 289 10.21 -6.31 24.70
CA ALA A 289 10.50 -7.05 25.92
C ALA A 289 9.25 -7.84 26.33
N ARG A 290 9.06 -9.00 25.70
CA ARG A 290 7.95 -9.91 25.97
C ARG A 290 8.42 -11.06 26.86
N ALA A 291 7.60 -11.43 27.84
CA ALA A 291 7.86 -12.62 28.65
C ALA A 291 7.74 -13.88 27.77
N ASP A 292 8.62 -14.85 28.01
CA ASP A 292 8.60 -16.18 27.40
C ASP A 292 8.70 -16.21 25.85
N ASP A 293 9.18 -15.12 25.24
CA ASP A 293 9.41 -15.03 23.80
C ASP A 293 10.91 -15.20 23.46
N ALA A 294 11.27 -16.37 22.94
CA ALA A 294 12.63 -16.69 22.52
C ALA A 294 12.96 -16.23 21.09
N ALA A 295 12.05 -15.51 20.41
CA ALA A 295 12.26 -15.09 19.04
C ALA A 295 13.38 -14.05 18.92
N ASN A 296 14.05 -14.06 17.78
CA ASN A 296 15.24 -13.23 17.49
C ASN A 296 14.97 -11.72 17.43
N HIS A 297 13.75 -11.27 17.72
CA HIS A 297 13.33 -9.88 17.73
C HIS A 297 13.03 -9.36 19.15
N ASN A 298 12.99 -10.25 20.15
CA ASN A 298 12.82 -9.88 21.55
C ASN A 298 14.13 -9.33 22.14
N HIS A 299 14.04 -8.56 23.23
CA HIS A 299 15.13 -7.90 23.96
C HIS A 299 16.05 -7.00 23.12
N GLN A 300 15.51 -6.41 22.05
CA GLN A 300 16.22 -5.44 21.20
C GLN A 300 15.27 -4.40 20.62
N VAL A 301 15.85 -3.35 20.03
CA VAL A 301 15.09 -2.31 19.35
C VAL A 301 14.82 -2.70 17.90
N LEU A 302 13.55 -2.69 17.53
CA LEU A 302 13.10 -2.81 16.15
C LEU A 302 12.98 -1.43 15.54
N TYR A 303 13.67 -1.23 14.42
CA TYR A 303 13.61 -0.03 13.59
C TYR A 303 12.81 -0.33 12.34
N SER A 304 11.76 0.46 12.12
CA SER A 304 10.84 0.23 11.02
C SER A 304 10.35 1.54 10.41
N THR A 305 9.64 1.40 9.30
CA THR A 305 8.93 2.48 8.61
C THR A 305 7.52 1.98 8.26
N THR A 306 6.69 2.84 7.68
CA THR A 306 5.30 2.51 7.27
C THR A 306 5.14 1.27 6.38
N GLY A 307 6.20 0.68 5.83
CA GLY A 307 6.10 -0.48 4.95
C GLY A 307 7.24 -1.49 5.01
N SER A 308 8.19 -1.39 5.94
CA SER A 308 9.33 -2.31 5.97
C SER A 308 10.11 -2.28 7.28
N LEU A 309 10.66 -3.44 7.65
CA LEU A 309 11.75 -3.62 8.62
C LEU A 309 13.13 -3.70 7.94
N ASP A 310 13.15 -3.92 6.62
CA ASP A 310 14.37 -4.26 5.86
C ASP A 310 14.72 -3.24 4.77
N SER A 311 14.09 -2.06 4.75
CA SER A 311 14.37 -1.04 3.72
C SER A 311 15.55 -0.16 4.12
N ARG A 312 16.18 0.50 3.13
CA ARG A 312 17.16 1.58 3.38
C ARG A 312 16.63 2.62 4.39
N PHE A 313 15.35 2.96 4.31
CA PHE A 313 14.73 3.89 5.26
C PHE A 313 14.63 3.33 6.68
N ALA A 314 14.47 2.01 6.87
CA ALA A 314 14.56 1.42 8.19
C ALA A 314 16.00 1.47 8.75
N ASP A 315 17.01 1.40 7.87
CA ASP A 315 18.42 1.60 8.25
C ASP A 315 18.73 3.06 8.59
N LEU A 316 18.16 4.02 7.87
CA LEU A 316 18.23 5.44 8.23
C LEU A 316 17.55 5.69 9.58
N THR A 317 16.36 5.11 9.83
CA THR A 317 15.72 5.16 11.15
C THR A 317 16.64 4.64 12.24
N ARG A 318 17.33 3.52 12.01
CA ARG A 318 18.33 3.02 12.97
C ARG A 318 19.47 4.02 13.18
N ALA A 319 20.09 4.51 12.11
CA ALA A 319 21.23 5.41 12.20
C ALA A 319 20.91 6.69 13.00
N HIS A 320 19.73 7.26 12.77
CA HIS A 320 19.25 8.44 13.50
C HIS A 320 18.85 8.13 14.95
N CYS A 321 18.18 7.01 15.18
CA CYS A 321 17.52 6.76 16.46
C CYS A 321 18.29 5.85 17.42
N GLN A 322 19.35 5.18 16.99
CA GLN A 322 20.19 4.33 17.84
C GLN A 322 20.77 5.06 19.07
N PRO A 323 21.14 6.36 19.02
CA PRO A 323 21.57 7.08 20.22
C PRO A 323 20.54 7.12 21.35
N TYR A 324 19.25 6.86 21.08
CA TYR A 324 18.17 6.88 22.06
C TYR A 324 17.76 5.49 22.58
N GLU A 325 18.54 4.42 22.32
CA GLU A 325 18.16 3.06 22.74
C GLU A 325 17.86 2.93 24.24
N ASP A 326 18.62 3.61 25.11
CA ASP A 326 18.39 3.57 26.55
C ASP A 326 17.03 4.17 26.94
N LEU A 327 16.60 5.22 26.24
CA LEU A 327 15.25 5.77 26.39
C LEU A 327 14.20 4.73 25.96
N PHE A 328 14.41 4.04 24.84
CA PHE A 328 13.46 3.00 24.39
C PHE A 328 13.39 1.84 25.38
N ARG A 329 14.50 1.45 26.02
CA ARG A 329 14.52 0.41 27.05
C ARG A 329 13.77 0.81 28.32
N ALA A 330 13.74 2.10 28.65
CA ALA A 330 12.96 2.62 29.78
C ALA A 330 11.44 2.56 29.52
N TYR A 331 11.02 2.43 28.26
CA TYR A 331 9.63 2.28 27.84
C TYR A 331 9.44 0.99 27.03
N PRO A 332 9.61 -0.19 27.65
CA PRO A 332 9.50 -1.46 26.95
C PRO A 332 8.11 -1.62 26.31
N ASN A 333 8.07 -2.20 25.12
CA ASN A 333 6.85 -2.40 24.33
C ASN A 333 6.08 -1.10 24.06
N HIS A 334 6.79 0.02 23.93
CA HIS A 334 6.24 1.26 23.38
C HIS A 334 6.88 1.56 22.03
N THR A 335 6.09 2.04 21.09
CA THR A 335 6.56 2.45 19.76
C THR A 335 6.80 3.96 19.77
N PHE A 336 8.06 4.37 19.78
CA PHE A 336 8.44 5.76 19.54
C PHE A 336 8.34 6.05 18.06
N LEU A 337 7.73 7.18 17.71
CA LEU A 337 7.53 7.62 16.33
C LEU A 337 8.31 8.91 16.10
N PHE A 338 9.16 8.88 15.08
CA PHE A 338 9.98 10.02 14.69
C PHE A 338 9.63 10.44 13.27
N GLU A 339 9.55 11.75 13.04
CA GLU A 339 9.71 12.28 11.69
C GLU A 339 11.22 12.47 11.47
N ILE A 340 11.78 11.76 10.50
CA ILE A 340 13.19 11.82 10.15
C ILE A 340 13.33 12.68 8.89
N THR A 341 14.18 13.69 8.97
CA THR A 341 14.59 14.52 7.85
C THR A 341 16.05 14.22 7.56
N ASP A 342 16.29 13.45 6.51
CA ASP A 342 17.62 13.03 6.07
C ASP A 342 18.00 13.76 4.78
N ALA A 343 19.28 14.08 4.59
CA ALA A 343 19.75 14.79 3.40
C ALA A 343 19.54 13.98 2.10
N ASP A 344 19.51 12.65 2.19
CA ASP A 344 19.27 11.73 1.06
C ASP A 344 17.77 11.49 0.81
N ASP A 345 16.86 12.08 1.59
CA ASP A 345 15.41 12.03 1.37
C ASP A 345 14.82 13.43 1.27
N VAL A 346 14.86 13.99 0.06
CA VAL A 346 14.42 15.37 -0.12
C VAL A 346 12.90 15.48 -0.11
N HIS A 347 12.41 16.35 0.77
CA HIS A 347 11.01 16.69 0.91
C HIS A 347 10.69 18.11 0.43
N ILE A 348 9.42 18.51 0.54
CA ILE A 348 8.91 19.75 -0.05
C ILE A 348 9.28 20.94 0.80
N ILE A 349 9.26 20.79 2.12
CA ILE A 349 9.68 21.82 3.07
C ILE A 349 11.10 21.53 3.49
N LYS A 350 11.92 22.58 3.54
CA LYS A 350 13.27 22.49 4.09
C LYS A 350 13.19 22.47 5.61
N GLU A 351 13.30 21.28 6.18
CA GLU A 351 13.28 21.05 7.62
C GLU A 351 14.70 21.01 8.21
N ARG A 352 14.80 21.08 9.55
CA ARG A 352 16.03 20.75 10.28
C ARG A 352 16.37 19.28 10.03
N LEU A 353 17.61 19.00 9.60
CA LEU A 353 18.08 17.62 9.47
C LEU A 353 18.11 16.91 10.84
N GLY A 354 17.89 15.61 10.81
CA GLY A 354 17.81 14.77 12.00
C GLY A 354 16.40 14.26 12.28
N GLU A 355 16.22 13.77 13.49
CA GLU A 355 15.00 13.16 13.98
C GLU A 355 14.23 14.13 14.89
N THR A 356 12.91 14.08 14.79
CA THR A 356 11.99 14.79 15.68
C THR A 356 11.02 13.78 16.25
N LEU A 357 10.96 13.65 17.58
CA LEU A 357 9.96 12.81 18.24
C LEU A 357 8.58 13.41 17.96
N ILE A 358 7.67 12.62 17.40
CA ILE A 358 6.30 13.05 17.05
C ILE A 358 5.23 12.19 17.69
N GLY A 359 5.58 11.07 18.33
CA GLY A 359 4.60 10.20 18.97
C GLY A 359 5.22 9.12 19.85
N LEU A 360 4.40 8.59 20.74
CA LEU A 360 4.68 7.41 21.54
C LEU A 360 3.37 6.63 21.69
N ILE A 361 3.40 5.34 21.41
CA ILE A 361 2.21 4.47 21.47
C ILE A 361 2.53 3.24 22.31
N ASP A 362 1.70 2.98 23.32
CA ASP A 362 1.68 1.71 24.04
C ASP A 362 1.21 0.59 23.08
N VAL A 363 2.04 -0.42 22.87
CA VAL A 363 1.77 -1.50 21.92
C VAL A 363 0.60 -2.38 22.37
N ALA A 364 0.39 -2.58 23.66
CA ALA A 364 -0.67 -3.43 24.19
C ALA A 364 -2.04 -2.77 24.07
N THR A 365 -2.15 -1.52 24.50
CA THR A 365 -3.43 -0.80 24.59
C THR A 365 -3.75 0.02 23.34
N GLY A 366 -2.73 0.39 22.57
CA GLY A 366 -2.87 1.37 21.49
C GLY A 366 -3.05 2.80 21.97
N ARG A 367 -2.88 3.07 23.26
CA ARG A 367 -2.91 4.43 23.81
C ARG A 367 -1.78 5.25 23.22
N GLN A 368 -2.15 6.34 22.57
CA GLN A 368 -1.21 7.37 22.15
C GLN A 368 -0.97 8.35 23.30
N TYR A 369 0.30 8.69 23.53
CA TYR A 369 0.68 9.73 24.47
C TYR A 369 0.31 11.11 23.90
N SER A 370 -0.14 12.00 24.77
CA SER A 370 -0.44 13.39 24.43
C SER A 370 0.83 14.18 24.09
N GLU A 371 0.67 15.30 23.39
CA GLU A 371 1.81 16.15 23.00
C GLU A 371 2.54 16.74 24.20
N ARG A 372 1.83 16.97 25.32
CA ARG A 372 2.42 17.37 26.60
C ARG A 372 3.28 16.28 27.21
N GLU A 373 2.77 15.04 27.29
CA GLU A 373 3.56 13.91 27.80
C GLU A 373 4.83 13.69 26.97
N LEU A 374 4.76 13.86 25.65
CA LEU A 374 5.93 13.78 24.77
C LEU A 374 6.92 14.92 25.02
N ASN A 375 6.43 16.14 25.30
CA ASN A 375 7.29 17.27 25.66
C ASN A 375 7.96 17.05 27.02
N ASP A 376 7.27 16.47 27.99
CA ASP A 376 7.83 16.13 29.30
C ASP A 376 8.94 15.07 29.18
N ILE A 377 8.72 14.03 28.36
CA ILE A 377 9.75 13.02 28.04
C ILE A 377 10.98 13.68 27.42
N ALA A 378 10.79 14.56 26.43
CA ALA A 378 11.89 15.26 25.79
C ALA A 378 12.62 16.19 26.76
N ALA A 379 11.90 16.92 27.62
CA ALA A 379 12.50 17.78 28.62
C ALA A 379 13.35 16.98 29.63
N ALA A 380 12.83 15.85 30.12
CA ALA A 380 13.54 14.98 31.04
C ALA A 380 14.81 14.36 30.41
N TYR A 381 14.72 13.93 29.16
CA TYR A 381 15.87 13.44 28.41
C TYR A 381 16.93 14.55 28.22
N ASN A 382 16.50 15.73 27.77
CA ASN A 382 17.38 16.87 27.48
C ASN A 382 18.04 17.46 28.73
N ALA A 383 17.47 17.24 29.93
CA ALA A 383 18.09 17.65 31.18
C ALA A 383 19.36 16.84 31.54
N THR A 384 19.52 15.65 30.94
CA THR A 384 20.60 14.71 31.29
C THR A 384 21.49 14.31 30.12
N HIS A 385 21.16 14.73 28.89
CA HIS A 385 21.88 14.35 27.67
C HIS A 385 22.33 15.58 26.88
N ALA A 386 23.54 15.52 26.32
CA ALA A 386 24.10 16.61 25.52
C ALA A 386 23.43 16.74 24.13
N ASN A 387 22.99 15.63 23.54
CA ASN A 387 22.26 15.63 22.28
C ASN A 387 20.75 15.75 22.57
N PRO A 388 20.07 16.83 22.12
CA PRO A 388 18.68 17.04 22.47
C PRO A 388 17.74 16.14 21.67
N LEU A 389 16.78 15.53 22.36
CA LEU A 389 15.57 14.96 21.79
C LEU A 389 14.64 16.10 21.36
N HIS A 390 14.51 16.26 20.05
CA HIS A 390 13.72 17.35 19.47
C HIS A 390 12.22 17.04 19.39
N ARG A 391 11.41 18.09 19.54
CA ARG A 391 9.95 18.08 19.45
C ARG A 391 9.46 19.16 18.49
N PRO A 392 8.34 18.95 17.79
CA PRO A 392 7.71 20.01 17.02
C PRO A 392 7.10 21.07 17.95
N PRO A 393 7.01 22.34 17.53
CA PRO A 393 6.25 23.35 18.24
C PRO A 393 4.79 22.93 18.47
N LEU A 394 4.33 23.06 19.72
CA LEU A 394 2.95 22.83 20.16
C LEU A 394 2.23 24.18 20.34
N LEU A 395 1.05 24.28 19.77
CA LEU A 395 0.13 25.40 19.89
C LEU A 395 -1.06 24.95 20.75
N GLU A 396 -1.33 25.71 21.80
CA GLU A 396 -2.38 25.40 22.78
C GLU A 396 -3.30 26.61 22.97
N ASN A 397 -4.46 26.36 23.58
CA ASN A 397 -5.45 27.39 23.93
C ASN A 397 -5.87 28.23 22.72
N LEU A 398 -6.17 27.58 21.60
CA LEU A 398 -6.64 28.20 20.38
C LEU A 398 -7.94 27.57 19.91
N THR A 399 -8.73 28.34 19.18
CA THR A 399 -9.92 27.88 18.47
C THR A 399 -9.54 27.42 17.06
N PHE A 400 -10.39 26.60 16.44
CA PHE A 400 -10.16 26.14 15.08
C PHE A 400 -10.11 27.30 14.06
N GLY A 401 -10.91 28.35 14.28
CA GLY A 401 -10.88 29.59 13.49
C GLY A 401 -9.52 30.27 13.53
N GLU A 402 -8.94 30.46 14.72
CA GLU A 402 -7.62 31.05 14.89
C GLU A 402 -6.51 30.19 14.24
N LEU A 403 -6.63 28.86 14.32
CA LEU A 403 -5.70 27.96 13.65
C LEU A 403 -5.74 28.12 12.13
N LYS A 404 -6.92 28.27 11.53
CA LYS A 404 -7.08 28.52 10.09
C LYS A 404 -6.43 29.85 9.69
N GLU A 405 -6.58 30.91 10.48
CA GLU A 405 -5.93 32.19 10.18
C GLU A 405 -4.41 32.08 10.25
N LYS A 406 -3.86 31.37 11.25
CA LYS A 406 -2.42 31.08 11.32
C LYS A 406 -1.94 30.27 10.13
N LEU A 407 -2.70 29.25 9.70
CA LEU A 407 -2.35 28.38 8.59
C LEU A 407 -2.07 29.13 7.28
N LYS A 408 -2.72 30.27 7.05
CA LYS A 408 -2.57 31.05 5.81
C LYS A 408 -1.16 31.57 5.59
N THR A 409 -0.41 31.84 6.67
CA THR A 409 0.88 32.54 6.60
C THR A 409 2.09 31.67 6.91
N VAL A 410 1.90 30.39 7.26
CA VAL A 410 3.04 29.52 7.60
C VAL A 410 3.75 28.97 6.36
N GLU A 411 5.07 28.88 6.45
CA GLU A 411 5.95 28.33 5.40
C GLU A 411 6.30 26.85 5.62
N HIS A 412 5.73 26.21 6.65
CA HIS A 412 5.90 24.78 6.92
C HIS A 412 4.72 23.95 6.38
N GLU A 413 4.77 22.62 6.46
CA GLU A 413 3.77 21.74 5.82
C GLU A 413 2.34 21.95 6.35
N GLY A 414 2.21 22.37 7.60
CA GLY A 414 0.96 22.69 8.26
C GLY A 414 0.95 22.12 9.67
N TYR A 415 -0.20 21.62 10.12
CA TYR A 415 -0.39 21.12 11.47
C TYR A 415 -1.01 19.72 11.52
N MET A 416 -0.66 18.96 12.54
CA MET A 416 -1.49 17.86 13.04
C MET A 416 -2.40 18.45 14.11
N VAL A 417 -3.72 18.27 13.96
CA VAL A 417 -4.73 18.92 14.80
C VAL A 417 -5.35 17.90 15.74
N PHE A 418 -5.47 18.28 17.00
CA PHE A 418 -6.04 17.50 18.08
C PHE A 418 -7.24 18.20 18.67
N ASP A 419 -8.17 17.43 19.20
CA ASP A 419 -9.29 17.95 19.97
C ASP A 419 -8.78 18.64 21.25
N GLY A 420 -9.32 19.82 21.55
CA GLY A 420 -8.90 20.60 22.71
C GLY A 420 -9.29 19.98 24.05
N GLU A 421 -10.27 19.08 24.11
CA GLU A 421 -10.75 18.47 25.36
C GLU A 421 -10.14 17.08 25.57
N ASN A 422 -10.41 16.16 24.65
CA ASN A 422 -10.05 14.75 24.79
C ASN A 422 -8.69 14.40 24.19
N LYS A 423 -8.02 15.36 23.54
CA LYS A 423 -6.69 15.25 22.92
C LYS A 423 -6.60 14.19 21.81
N GLU A 424 -7.73 13.78 21.23
CA GLU A 424 -7.75 12.86 20.10
C GLU A 424 -7.15 13.54 18.86
N MET A 425 -6.31 12.83 18.11
CA MET A 425 -5.79 13.33 16.83
C MET A 425 -6.88 13.30 15.76
N LEU A 426 -7.35 14.48 15.34
CA LEU A 426 -8.51 14.62 14.46
C LEU A 426 -8.13 14.52 12.98
N PHE A 427 -7.23 15.38 12.51
CA PHE A 427 -6.87 15.47 11.10
C PHE A 427 -5.54 16.19 10.88
N LYS A 428 -5.11 16.20 9.62
CA LYS A 428 -3.98 16.99 9.12
C LYS A 428 -4.52 18.24 8.45
N LEU A 429 -3.99 19.40 8.82
CA LEU A 429 -4.32 20.68 8.21
C LEU A 429 -3.10 21.18 7.43
N LYS A 430 -3.17 21.22 6.11
CA LYS A 430 -2.02 21.54 5.24
C LYS A 430 -2.00 23.02 4.88
N SER A 431 -0.81 23.63 4.94
CA SER A 431 -0.68 25.04 4.59
C SER A 431 -0.87 25.25 3.09
N PRO A 432 -1.42 26.41 2.68
CA PRO A 432 -1.50 26.77 1.27
C PRO A 432 -0.10 26.82 0.61
N TYR A 433 0.91 27.34 1.33
CA TYR A 433 2.32 27.34 0.92
C TYR A 433 2.84 25.96 0.52
N TYR A 434 2.58 24.93 1.33
CA TYR A 434 2.97 23.54 1.03
C TYR A 434 2.18 22.98 -0.15
N LEU A 435 0.87 23.20 -0.17
CA LEU A 435 -0.01 22.63 -1.19
C LEU A 435 0.33 23.15 -2.58
N ILE A 436 0.53 24.46 -2.74
CA ILE A 436 0.88 25.06 -4.04
C ILE A 436 2.27 24.62 -4.50
N SER A 437 3.25 24.61 -3.59
CA SER A 437 4.62 24.14 -3.86
C SER A 437 4.63 22.70 -4.33
N LYS A 438 3.87 21.83 -3.65
CA LYS A 438 3.71 20.42 -4.03
C LYS A 438 3.01 20.25 -5.37
N PHE A 439 1.94 21.01 -5.59
CA PHE A 439 1.12 20.90 -6.80
C PHE A 439 1.93 21.27 -8.04
N LEU A 440 2.60 22.43 -8.01
CA LEU A 440 3.38 22.95 -9.13
C LEU A 440 4.76 22.28 -9.26
N GLY A 441 5.42 21.96 -8.14
CA GLY A 441 6.72 21.26 -8.14
C GLY A 441 6.66 19.89 -8.83
N ARG A 442 5.56 19.15 -8.66
CA ARG A 442 5.31 17.85 -9.32
C ARG A 442 4.77 17.98 -10.74
N SER A 443 5.03 19.09 -11.41
CA SER A 443 4.65 19.29 -12.81
C SER A 443 5.63 18.59 -13.75
N ASN A 444 5.09 18.05 -14.84
CA ASN A 444 5.86 17.50 -15.96
C ASN A 444 5.30 18.03 -17.28
N ASP A 445 6.01 17.77 -18.37
CA ASP A 445 5.68 18.24 -19.72
C ASP A 445 4.23 18.02 -20.13
N LYS A 446 3.62 16.91 -19.69
CA LYS A 446 2.26 16.53 -20.09
C LYS A 446 1.19 17.33 -19.34
N ASN A 447 1.48 17.82 -18.14
CA ASN A 447 0.49 18.45 -17.27
C ASN A 447 0.81 19.90 -16.88
N LEU A 448 1.99 20.42 -17.23
CA LEU A 448 2.42 21.77 -16.84
C LEU A 448 1.40 22.83 -17.29
N ASN A 449 0.96 22.79 -18.55
CA ASN A 449 0.00 23.78 -19.06
C ASN A 449 -1.33 23.78 -18.30
N HIS A 450 -1.83 22.59 -17.94
CA HIS A 450 -3.03 22.47 -17.13
C HIS A 450 -2.80 23.03 -15.73
N LYS A 451 -1.65 22.76 -15.11
CA LYS A 451 -1.32 23.25 -13.76
C LYS A 451 -1.12 24.77 -13.69
N LEU A 452 -0.73 25.39 -14.81
CA LEU A 452 -0.58 26.84 -14.94
C LEU A 452 -1.88 27.54 -15.39
N ASP A 453 -3.02 26.84 -15.49
CA ASP A 453 -4.30 27.51 -15.74
C ASP A 453 -4.81 28.16 -14.44
N LYS A 454 -5.04 29.48 -14.48
CA LYS A 454 -5.57 30.25 -13.35
C LYS A 454 -6.93 29.75 -12.89
N LYS A 455 -7.70 29.08 -13.74
CA LYS A 455 -8.99 28.46 -13.39
C LYS A 455 -8.89 27.32 -12.36
N HIS A 456 -7.67 26.85 -12.07
CA HIS A 456 -7.42 25.72 -11.18
C HIS A 456 -6.69 26.10 -9.88
N VAL A 457 -6.48 27.39 -9.64
CA VAL A 457 -5.86 27.91 -8.43
C VAL A 457 -6.62 29.13 -7.93
N ASP A 458 -6.53 29.41 -6.63
CA ASP A 458 -7.13 30.59 -6.03
C ASP A 458 -6.43 31.87 -6.51
N GLU A 459 -7.13 33.00 -6.49
CA GLU A 459 -6.67 34.30 -7.01
C GLU A 459 -5.39 34.81 -6.37
N GLU A 460 -5.13 34.43 -5.11
CA GLU A 460 -3.91 34.74 -4.36
C GLU A 460 -2.65 34.22 -5.06
N TYR A 461 -2.78 33.18 -5.91
CA TYR A 461 -1.67 32.60 -6.66
C TYR A 461 -1.54 33.11 -8.09
N TYR A 462 -2.39 34.02 -8.56
CA TYR A 462 -2.38 34.45 -9.95
C TYR A 462 -1.05 35.09 -10.37
N SER A 463 -0.41 35.86 -9.48
CA SER A 463 0.90 36.46 -9.74
C SER A 463 2.00 35.40 -9.88
N LEU A 464 2.00 34.37 -9.02
CA LEU A 464 2.88 33.21 -9.15
C LEU A 464 2.66 32.49 -10.48
N ILE A 465 1.41 32.26 -10.88
CA ILE A 465 1.10 31.59 -12.16
C ILE A 465 1.61 32.40 -13.35
N ASP A 466 1.45 33.72 -13.35
CA ASP A 466 1.96 34.58 -14.41
C ASP A 466 3.49 34.53 -14.46
N HIS A 467 4.14 34.65 -13.31
CA HIS A 467 5.60 34.54 -13.21
C HIS A 467 6.13 33.20 -13.76
N LEU A 468 5.46 32.08 -13.45
CA LEU A 468 5.84 30.76 -13.98
C LEU A 468 5.56 30.62 -15.49
N LYS A 469 4.54 31.30 -16.02
CA LYS A 469 4.26 31.32 -17.47
C LYS A 469 5.31 32.12 -18.23
N GLU A 470 5.70 33.27 -17.70
CA GLU A 470 6.77 34.10 -18.25
C GLU A 470 8.10 33.34 -18.27
N ASN A 471 8.37 32.54 -17.23
CA ASN A 471 9.58 31.75 -17.08
C ASN A 471 9.40 30.27 -17.44
N ARG A 472 8.44 29.95 -18.32
CA ARG A 472 7.98 28.57 -18.55
C ARG A 472 9.08 27.61 -18.96
N GLU A 473 9.93 27.98 -19.92
CA GLU A 473 10.95 27.06 -20.43
C GLU A 473 12.03 26.79 -19.37
N THR A 474 12.42 27.82 -18.61
CA THR A 474 13.35 27.67 -17.48
C THR A 474 12.74 26.79 -16.40
N PHE A 475 11.51 27.07 -15.98
CA PHE A 475 10.80 26.28 -14.98
C PHE A 475 10.59 24.83 -15.43
N LYS A 476 10.32 24.61 -16.72
CA LYS A 476 10.16 23.27 -17.30
C LYS A 476 11.44 22.44 -17.19
N ALA A 477 12.60 23.05 -17.42
CA ALA A 477 13.90 22.39 -17.38
C ALA A 477 14.37 22.01 -15.97
N MET A 478 13.81 22.63 -14.93
CA MET A 478 14.12 22.36 -13.53
C MET A 478 13.68 20.96 -13.09
N THR A 479 14.48 20.35 -12.23
CA THR A 479 14.12 19.18 -11.42
C THR A 479 12.97 19.51 -10.45
N GLU A 480 12.33 18.49 -9.87
CA GLU A 480 11.23 18.70 -8.91
C GLU A 480 11.66 19.61 -7.74
N LEU A 481 12.88 19.46 -7.26
CA LEU A 481 13.41 20.23 -6.14
C LEU A 481 13.73 21.67 -6.50
N GLU A 482 14.33 21.89 -7.66
CA GLU A 482 14.59 23.25 -8.18
C GLU A 482 13.27 23.99 -8.41
N LYS A 483 12.24 23.32 -8.94
CA LYS A 483 10.90 23.90 -9.08
C LYS A 483 10.32 24.32 -7.74
N ILE A 484 10.39 23.44 -6.73
CA ILE A 484 9.89 23.73 -5.38
C ILE A 484 10.62 24.94 -4.80
N ALA A 485 11.95 24.96 -4.87
CA ALA A 485 12.76 26.08 -4.37
C ALA A 485 12.40 27.40 -5.09
N TYR A 486 12.24 27.35 -6.41
CA TYR A 486 11.85 28.50 -7.23
C TYR A 486 10.48 29.08 -6.82
N ILE A 487 9.48 28.21 -6.62
CA ILE A 487 8.15 28.62 -6.15
C ILE A 487 8.23 29.25 -4.75
N GLN A 488 8.95 28.61 -3.85
CA GLN A 488 9.08 29.03 -2.45
C GLN A 488 9.85 30.34 -2.29
N GLU A 489 10.85 30.59 -3.14
CA GLU A 489 11.54 31.87 -3.20
C GLU A 489 10.60 32.99 -3.69
N TYR A 490 9.83 32.74 -4.74
CA TYR A 490 8.82 33.70 -5.22
C TYR A 490 7.81 34.05 -4.11
N LEU A 491 7.24 33.03 -3.44
CA LEU A 491 6.25 33.24 -2.38
C LEU A 491 6.79 34.07 -1.22
N ARG A 492 8.06 33.87 -0.83
CA ARG A 492 8.70 34.65 0.25
C ARG A 492 8.95 36.11 -0.11
N ASN A 493 9.16 36.40 -1.39
CA ASN A 493 9.46 37.75 -1.88
C ASN A 493 8.21 38.53 -2.34
N SER A 494 7.03 37.89 -2.34
CA SER A 494 5.79 38.46 -2.88
C SER A 494 4.73 38.78 -1.82
N ILE A 495 5.08 38.67 -0.52
CA ILE A 495 4.23 39.01 0.63
C ILE A 495 4.62 40.36 1.22
#